data_AF-A0A4Y2W4N5-F1
#
_entry.id   AF-A0A4Y2W4N5-F1
#
_cell.length_a   1.000
_cell.length_b   1.000
_cell.length_c   1.000
_cell.angle_alpha   90.00
_cell.angle_beta   90.00
_cell.angle_gamma   90.00
#
_symmetry.space_group_name_H-M   'P 1'
#
loop_
_entity.id
_entity.type
_entity.pdbx_description
1 polymer ?
#
loop_
_entity_poly.entity_id
_entity_poly.type
_entity_poly.pdbx_seq_one_letter_code
_entity_poly.pdbx_strand_id
1 'polypeptide(L)'
;MFSEHNCCCCCYSVRALNIIDYEKRCRRYLSRCAPNLKWALLSLESLTEECKARTDMNAVEYDFYPLSHFLKGLPVTLPFETSNISLITRLKYLYFKRKMMTILKDNFFNEYINLTKTHLKTSTCTAHLEEVIRKFIKVCSVLDLQTELTSEDVHQYEFIAELLKLCYEANVRDSQMVKSLVKMAIDRRKVELSGIRYVKQPHYPPEFFKYILEHVTSAKFDIVSYCSDNPRTLWEYSRNFSVVSAVSFGNKDRTLTLLKYGFEVFPECEVRRSGHGFPFIAEVVPKTHQMVLQMMSVMRSLNLIIMNSTHYSNNDLQTLTEDQKECFRLIWRAIPDVYVKFAEMGLSITAEFFHLAQHGILEPARYGENTKSCIMYELCLTDMASGAKEPRSLQHLSRCAVRKSLHDSWNLPDGIFKLGLPIDSYVSIYVLL
;
A
#
# COMPACT_ATOMS: atom_id res chain seq x y z
N MET A 1 -14.11 -45.81 41.93
CA MET A 1 -15.28 -45.10 41.38
C MET A 1 -14.98 -43.61 41.51
N PHE A 2 -15.07 -42.88 40.40
CA PHE A 2 -14.41 -41.59 40.14
C PHE A 2 -14.67 -40.50 41.19
N SER A 3 -13.59 -39.84 41.63
CA SER A 3 -13.66 -38.55 42.33
C SER A 3 -13.40 -37.41 41.34
N GLU A 4 -14.38 -36.53 41.19
CA GLU A 4 -14.25 -35.23 40.55
C GLU A 4 -13.30 -34.33 41.36
N HIS A 5 -12.21 -33.89 40.75
CA HIS A 5 -11.45 -32.73 41.19
C HIS A 5 -11.25 -31.79 40.01
N ASN A 6 -12.16 -30.80 39.95
CA ASN A 6 -12.01 -29.57 39.18
C ASN A 6 -10.81 -28.77 39.72
N CYS A 7 -9.71 -28.74 38.97
CA CYS A 7 -8.60 -27.82 39.25
C CYS A 7 -8.80 -26.49 38.51
N CYS A 8 -9.43 -25.57 39.23
CA CYS A 8 -9.55 -24.15 38.91
C CYS A 8 -8.20 -23.45 39.15
N CYS A 9 -7.45 -23.05 38.11
CA CYS A 9 -6.30 -22.12 38.24
C CYS A 9 -5.75 -21.58 36.89
N CYS A 10 -6.59 -20.94 36.06
CA CYS A 10 -6.13 -20.11 34.93
C CYS A 10 -6.80 -18.72 34.89
N CYS A 11 -7.26 -18.21 36.03
CA CYS A 11 -7.66 -16.82 36.20
C CYS A 11 -6.49 -15.98 36.69
N TYR A 12 -5.53 -15.65 35.81
CA TYR A 12 -4.65 -14.51 36.07
C TYR A 12 -5.28 -13.27 35.47
N SER A 13 -5.84 -12.44 36.34
CA SER A 13 -6.42 -11.15 35.98
C SER A 13 -5.38 -10.28 35.25
N VAL A 14 -5.80 -9.77 34.10
CA VAL A 14 -5.02 -8.97 33.14
C VAL A 14 -4.71 -7.55 33.66
N ARG A 15 -5.07 -7.25 34.93
CA ARG A 15 -4.75 -5.99 35.63
C ARG A 15 -3.25 -5.77 35.89
N ALA A 16 -2.39 -6.73 35.56
CA ALA A 16 -0.94 -6.65 35.76
C ALA A 16 -0.13 -6.22 34.51
N LEU A 17 -0.77 -5.76 33.42
CA LEU A 17 -0.08 -5.34 32.18
C LEU A 17 0.55 -3.95 32.30
N ASN A 18 1.57 -3.83 33.14
CA ASN A 18 2.55 -2.76 33.06
C ASN A 18 3.69 -3.21 32.12
N ILE A 19 4.08 -2.34 31.20
CA ILE A 19 4.86 -2.56 29.96
C ILE A 19 6.29 -3.11 30.16
N ILE A 20 6.69 -3.42 31.39
CA ILE A 20 8.06 -3.79 31.77
C ILE A 20 8.32 -5.32 31.72
N ASP A 21 7.30 -6.17 31.62
CA ASP A 21 7.46 -7.63 31.82
C ASP A 21 7.38 -8.50 30.55
N TYR A 22 7.42 -7.93 29.34
CA TYR A 22 7.31 -8.72 28.08
C TYR A 22 8.55 -9.61 27.87
N GLU A 23 9.74 -9.10 28.19
CA GLU A 23 11.00 -9.84 28.08
C GLU A 23 11.10 -10.95 29.14
N LYS A 24 10.70 -10.66 30.39
CA LYS A 24 10.69 -11.65 31.48
C LYS A 24 9.61 -12.70 31.29
N ARG A 25 8.46 -12.36 30.70
CA ARG A 25 7.41 -13.33 30.32
C ARG A 25 7.80 -14.17 29.11
N CYS A 26 8.44 -13.60 28.09
CA CYS A 26 9.07 -14.40 27.03
C CYS A 26 10.13 -15.33 27.61
N ARG A 27 11.01 -14.84 28.49
CA ARG A 27 11.99 -15.69 29.20
C ARG A 27 11.33 -16.74 30.08
N ARG A 28 10.21 -16.45 30.76
CA ARG A 28 9.45 -17.40 31.59
C ARG A 28 8.69 -18.43 30.78
N TYR A 29 8.09 -18.04 29.66
CA TYR A 29 7.45 -18.95 28.72
C TYR A 29 8.51 -19.86 28.07
N LEU A 30 9.60 -19.28 27.58
CA LEU A 30 10.75 -20.02 27.08
C LEU A 30 11.38 -20.89 28.17
N SER A 31 11.46 -20.47 29.43
CA SER A 31 11.99 -21.30 30.55
C SER A 31 11.01 -22.36 31.03
N ARG A 32 9.73 -22.26 30.70
CA ARG A 32 8.67 -23.24 31.03
C ARG A 32 8.45 -24.24 29.89
N CYS A 33 8.73 -23.85 28.65
CA CYS A 33 8.80 -24.72 27.48
C CYS A 33 10.19 -25.34 27.29
N ALA A 34 11.26 -24.70 27.77
CA ALA A 34 12.65 -25.20 27.71
C ALA A 34 12.84 -26.57 28.38
N PRO A 35 12.17 -26.95 29.48
CA PRO A 35 12.27 -28.29 30.05
C PRO A 35 11.68 -29.33 29.12
N ASN A 36 10.57 -29.04 28.45
CA ASN A 36 9.93 -29.95 27.48
C ASN A 36 10.72 -30.01 26.16
N LEU A 37 11.34 -28.90 25.75
CA LEU A 37 12.22 -28.84 24.60
C LEU A 37 13.56 -29.54 24.90
N LYS A 38 14.12 -29.34 26.09
CA LYS A 38 15.31 -30.02 26.60
C LYS A 38 15.06 -31.50 26.79
N TRP A 39 13.87 -31.90 27.26
CA TRP A 39 13.46 -33.30 27.32
C TRP A 39 13.33 -33.90 25.92
N ALA A 40 12.67 -33.23 24.98
CA ALA A 40 12.58 -33.71 23.60
C ALA A 40 13.97 -33.82 22.94
N LEU A 41 14.88 -32.89 23.22
CA LEU A 41 16.26 -32.90 22.74
C LEU A 41 17.10 -34.01 23.40
N LEU A 42 17.00 -34.18 24.72
CA LEU A 42 17.66 -35.27 25.45
C LEU A 42 17.11 -36.64 25.05
N SER A 43 15.81 -36.74 24.76
CA SER A 43 15.20 -37.96 24.20
C SER A 43 15.69 -38.25 22.78
N LEU A 44 15.88 -37.22 21.95
CA LEU A 44 16.46 -37.36 20.61
C LEU A 44 17.95 -37.72 20.65
N GLU A 45 18.73 -37.11 21.55
CA GLU A 45 20.13 -37.45 21.78
C GLU A 45 20.26 -38.85 22.36
N SER A 46 19.44 -39.22 23.35
CA SER A 46 19.38 -40.58 23.89
C SER A 46 18.98 -41.60 22.85
N LEU A 47 18.04 -41.30 21.96
CA LEU A 47 17.67 -42.18 20.84
C LEU A 47 18.81 -42.30 19.83
N THR A 48 19.56 -41.21 19.60
CA THR A 48 20.74 -41.19 18.72
C THR A 48 21.89 -42.02 19.30
N GLU A 49 22.14 -41.89 20.60
CA GLU A 49 23.14 -42.68 21.32
C GLU A 49 22.69 -44.14 21.51
N GLU A 50 21.39 -44.43 21.64
CA GLU A 50 20.87 -45.81 21.63
C GLU A 50 21.02 -46.45 20.24
N CYS A 51 20.79 -45.69 19.16
CA CYS A 51 21.07 -46.14 17.80
C CYS A 51 22.56 -46.39 17.56
N LYS A 52 23.45 -45.55 18.13
CA LYS A 52 24.92 -45.77 18.14
C LYS A 52 25.34 -46.97 18.99
N ALA A 53 24.77 -47.11 20.18
CA ALA A 53 25.06 -48.24 21.06
C ALA A 53 24.52 -49.56 20.49
N ARG A 54 23.39 -49.58 19.79
CA ARG A 54 22.91 -50.78 19.05
C ARG A 54 23.77 -51.11 17.83
N THR A 55 24.51 -50.13 17.31
CA THR A 55 25.52 -50.35 16.28
C THR A 55 26.88 -50.78 16.87
N ASP A 56 27.18 -50.41 18.12
CA ASP A 56 28.42 -50.77 18.83
C ASP A 56 28.32 -52.05 19.71
N MET A 57 27.13 -52.45 20.18
CA MET A 57 26.95 -53.56 21.14
C MET A 57 26.87 -54.97 20.52
N ASN A 58 26.88 -55.09 19.20
CA ASN A 58 26.96 -56.40 18.54
C ASN A 58 28.39 -56.69 18.10
N ALA A 59 29.30 -56.82 19.06
CA ALA A 59 30.67 -57.33 18.86
C ALA A 59 30.68 -58.82 18.43
N VAL A 60 29.91 -59.16 17.40
CA VAL A 60 29.98 -60.40 16.63
C VAL A 60 30.30 -59.97 15.20
N GLU A 61 31.45 -60.43 14.72
CA GLU A 61 31.88 -60.29 13.33
C GLU A 61 30.74 -60.70 12.38
N TYR A 62 30.16 -59.71 11.69
CA TYR A 62 29.53 -59.98 10.43
C TYR A 62 30.63 -60.02 9.38
N ASP A 63 30.89 -61.21 8.85
CA ASP A 63 31.77 -61.44 7.73
C ASP A 63 31.38 -60.49 6.58
N PHE A 64 32.28 -59.55 6.26
CA PHE A 64 32.07 -58.48 5.28
C PHE A 64 32.20 -58.96 3.84
N TYR A 65 32.52 -60.23 3.59
CA TYR A 65 32.72 -60.75 2.23
C TYR A 65 31.48 -60.65 1.32
N PRO A 66 30.23 -60.92 1.77
CA PRO A 66 29.04 -60.84 0.91
C PRO A 66 28.56 -59.40 0.65
N LEU A 67 28.86 -58.46 1.55
CA LEU A 67 28.48 -57.04 1.43
C LEU A 67 29.56 -56.18 0.77
N SER A 68 30.80 -56.66 0.69
CA SER A 68 31.89 -56.00 -0.06
C SER A 68 31.56 -55.81 -1.55
N HIS A 69 30.71 -56.68 -2.11
CA HIS A 69 30.21 -56.54 -3.47
C HIS A 69 29.10 -55.50 -3.61
N PHE A 70 28.34 -55.23 -2.55
CA PHE A 70 27.26 -54.24 -2.53
C PHE A 70 27.79 -52.82 -2.22
N LEU A 71 28.84 -52.74 -1.40
CA LEU A 71 29.44 -51.47 -0.97
C LEU A 71 30.53 -50.95 -1.92
N LYS A 72 30.99 -51.75 -2.89
CA LYS A 72 31.85 -51.30 -4.00
C LYS A 72 31.19 -50.27 -4.94
N GLY A 73 29.88 -50.03 -4.79
CA GLY A 73 29.11 -49.09 -5.61
C GLY A 73 28.66 -47.80 -4.92
N LEU A 74 28.94 -47.60 -3.63
CA LEU A 74 28.54 -46.36 -2.93
C LEU A 74 29.68 -45.34 -2.94
N PRO A 75 29.48 -44.13 -3.51
CA PRO A 75 30.57 -43.22 -3.83
C PRO A 75 31.16 -42.53 -2.60
N VAL A 76 32.28 -41.83 -2.80
CA VAL A 76 33.09 -41.00 -1.86
C VAL A 76 32.28 -39.89 -1.14
N THR A 77 30.96 -39.91 -1.26
CA THR A 77 30.02 -38.90 -0.79
C THR A 77 29.62 -39.04 0.66
N LEU A 78 29.95 -40.11 1.40
CA LEU A 78 29.46 -40.29 2.78
C LEU A 78 29.79 -39.14 3.77
N PRO A 79 31.03 -38.59 3.82
CA PRO A 79 31.34 -37.42 4.66
C PRO A 79 30.61 -36.15 4.20
N PHE A 80 30.39 -36.05 2.89
CA PHE A 80 29.60 -35.00 2.24
C PHE A 80 28.10 -35.15 2.61
N GLU A 81 27.59 -36.37 2.67
CA GLU A 81 26.22 -36.74 3.05
C GLU A 81 25.97 -36.48 4.53
N THR A 82 26.90 -36.81 5.44
CA THR A 82 26.77 -36.45 6.86
C THR A 82 26.80 -34.93 7.09
N SER A 83 27.64 -34.20 6.35
CA SER A 83 27.67 -32.73 6.40
C SER A 83 26.37 -32.12 5.87
N ASN A 84 25.82 -32.71 4.79
CA ASN A 84 24.52 -32.33 4.24
C ASN A 84 23.37 -32.67 5.18
N ILE A 85 23.39 -33.80 5.89
CA ILE A 85 22.36 -34.15 6.88
C ILE A 85 22.38 -33.16 8.06
N SER A 86 23.57 -32.78 8.56
CA SER A 86 23.71 -31.74 9.59
C SER A 86 23.20 -30.38 9.11
N LEU A 87 23.57 -29.97 7.90
CA LEU A 87 23.09 -28.73 7.27
C LEU A 87 21.57 -28.75 7.09
N ILE A 88 21.01 -29.83 6.54
CA ILE A 88 19.57 -30.02 6.34
C ILE A 88 18.83 -30.01 7.68
N THR A 89 19.39 -30.61 8.73
CA THR A 89 18.80 -30.61 10.07
C THR A 89 18.80 -29.22 10.68
N ARG A 90 19.91 -28.46 10.54
CA ARG A 90 19.98 -27.05 10.97
C ARG A 90 19.02 -26.17 10.19
N LEU A 91 18.89 -26.38 8.88
CA LEU A 91 17.94 -25.67 8.03
C LEU A 91 16.49 -26.00 8.40
N LYS A 92 16.16 -27.28 8.62
CA LYS A 92 14.85 -27.73 9.11
C LYS A 92 14.53 -27.17 10.50
N TYR A 93 15.52 -27.11 11.40
CA TYR A 93 15.38 -26.47 12.71
C TYR A 93 15.12 -24.97 12.59
N LEU A 94 15.89 -24.24 11.77
CA LEU A 94 15.68 -22.81 11.55
C LEU A 94 14.31 -22.54 10.91
N TYR A 95 13.89 -23.40 9.98
CA TYR A 95 12.57 -23.36 9.38
C TYR A 95 11.46 -23.59 10.41
N PHE A 96 11.57 -24.64 11.24
CA PHE A 96 10.57 -24.93 12.28
C PHE A 96 10.53 -23.82 13.35
N LYS A 97 11.68 -23.32 13.79
CA LYS A 97 11.78 -22.18 14.70
C LYS A 97 11.14 -20.93 14.11
N ARG A 98 11.41 -20.62 12.84
CA ARG A 98 10.74 -19.51 12.13
C ARG A 98 9.24 -19.73 12.10
N LYS A 99 8.77 -20.91 11.68
CA LYS A 99 7.35 -21.24 11.55
C LYS A 99 6.61 -21.18 12.90
N MET A 100 7.19 -21.71 13.96
CA MET A 100 6.65 -21.59 15.33
C MET A 100 6.60 -20.14 15.81
N MET A 101 7.65 -19.36 15.57
CA MET A 101 7.66 -17.94 15.92
C MET A 101 6.60 -17.15 15.15
N THR A 102 6.35 -17.49 13.88
CA THR A 102 5.24 -16.93 13.10
C THR A 102 3.90 -17.29 13.72
N ILE A 103 3.61 -18.58 13.91
CA ILE A 103 2.33 -19.04 14.50
C ILE A 103 2.06 -18.41 15.88
N LEU A 104 3.09 -18.36 16.74
CA LEU A 104 2.95 -17.75 18.05
C LEU A 104 2.73 -16.24 17.93
N LYS A 105 3.48 -15.54 17.08
CA LYS A 105 3.29 -14.10 16.83
C LYS A 105 1.88 -13.79 16.37
N ASP A 106 1.33 -14.57 15.44
CA ASP A 106 0.01 -14.32 14.85
C ASP A 106 -1.09 -14.54 15.89
N ASN A 107 -1.04 -15.63 16.65
CA ASN A 107 -1.99 -15.89 17.74
C ASN A 107 -1.92 -14.83 18.85
N PHE A 108 -0.71 -14.45 19.28
CA PHE A 108 -0.55 -13.40 20.29
C PHE A 108 -0.98 -12.03 19.79
N PHE A 109 -0.74 -11.70 18.52
CA PHE A 109 -1.15 -10.43 17.95
C PHE A 109 -2.66 -10.35 17.83
N ASN A 110 -3.33 -11.45 17.47
CA ASN A 110 -4.79 -11.54 17.43
C ASN A 110 -5.41 -11.36 18.82
N GLU A 111 -4.86 -12.00 19.86
CA GLU A 111 -5.26 -11.74 21.25
C GLU A 111 -5.06 -10.29 21.66
N TYR A 112 -3.94 -9.68 21.27
CA TYR A 112 -3.64 -8.29 21.55
C TYR A 112 -4.61 -7.33 20.84
N ILE A 113 -5.00 -7.61 19.60
CA ILE A 113 -6.04 -6.87 18.88
C ILE A 113 -7.36 -6.92 19.65
N ASN A 114 -7.79 -8.11 20.10
CA ASN A 114 -9.03 -8.27 20.85
C ASN A 114 -9.01 -7.51 22.19
N LEU A 115 -7.87 -7.52 22.89
CA LEU A 115 -7.65 -6.74 24.09
C LEU A 115 -7.72 -5.23 23.79
N THR A 116 -7.06 -4.78 22.73
CA THR A 116 -7.07 -3.38 22.28
C THR A 116 -8.49 -2.94 21.95
N LYS A 117 -9.26 -3.75 21.21
CA LYS A 117 -10.70 -3.51 20.93
C LYS A 117 -11.50 -3.34 22.22
N THR A 118 -11.24 -4.16 23.23
CA THR A 118 -11.92 -4.07 24.53
C THR A 118 -11.60 -2.75 25.24
N HIS A 119 -10.32 -2.36 25.28
CA HIS A 119 -9.90 -1.08 25.87
C HIS A 119 -10.49 0.13 25.15
N LEU A 120 -10.53 0.09 23.81
CA LEU A 120 -11.11 1.17 23.01
C LEU A 120 -12.62 1.31 23.27
N LYS A 121 -13.35 0.20 23.41
CA LYS A 121 -14.79 0.22 23.78
C LYS A 121 -15.05 0.82 25.15
N THR A 122 -14.12 0.67 26.10
CA THR A 122 -14.23 1.26 27.44
C THR A 122 -13.65 2.66 27.54
N SER A 123 -13.05 3.19 26.47
CA SER A 123 -12.42 4.50 26.48
C SER A 123 -13.48 5.60 26.47
N THR A 124 -13.52 6.40 27.53
CA THR A 124 -14.49 7.50 27.70
C THR A 124 -13.94 8.86 27.27
N CYS A 125 -12.63 8.98 27.03
CA CYS A 125 -11.99 10.23 26.63
C CYS A 125 -10.92 10.03 25.54
N THR A 126 -10.71 11.06 24.71
CA THR A 126 -9.75 11.04 23.60
C THR A 126 -8.32 10.78 24.07
N ALA A 127 -7.91 11.28 25.23
CA ALA A 127 -6.55 11.08 25.74
C ALA A 127 -6.23 9.59 26.01
N HIS A 128 -7.17 8.86 26.60
CA HIS A 128 -6.99 7.42 26.85
C HIS A 128 -6.99 6.63 25.54
N LEU A 129 -7.87 7.00 24.60
CA LEU A 129 -7.91 6.42 23.26
C LEU A 129 -6.58 6.60 22.53
N GLU A 130 -6.02 7.81 22.51
CA GLU A 130 -4.70 8.08 21.92
C GLU A 130 -3.60 7.24 22.58
N GLU A 131 -3.61 7.10 23.91
CA GLU A 131 -2.63 6.28 24.63
C GLU A 131 -2.70 4.80 24.20
N VAL A 132 -3.91 4.24 24.08
CA VAL A 132 -4.13 2.86 23.63
C VAL A 132 -3.65 2.68 22.18
N ILE A 133 -3.96 3.63 21.30
CA ILE A 133 -3.51 3.58 19.89
C ILE A 133 -1.98 3.71 19.79
N ARG A 134 -1.34 4.62 20.54
CA ARG A 134 0.14 4.72 20.57
C ARG A 134 0.78 3.42 21.03
N LYS A 135 0.22 2.77 22.06
CA LYS A 135 0.68 1.44 22.51
C LYS A 135 0.53 0.40 21.40
N PHE A 136 -0.60 0.38 20.71
CA PHE A 136 -0.83 -0.53 19.58
C PHE A 136 0.20 -0.32 18.45
N ILE A 137 0.41 0.92 18.02
CA ILE A 137 1.40 1.25 16.98
C ILE A 137 2.81 0.82 17.40
N LYS A 138 3.19 1.06 18.65
CA LYS A 138 4.49 0.61 19.19
C LYS A 138 4.63 -0.91 19.11
N VAL A 139 3.61 -1.67 19.51
CA VAL A 139 3.63 -3.14 19.39
C VAL A 139 3.79 -3.56 17.92
N CYS A 140 3.06 -2.93 17.01
CA CYS A 140 3.15 -3.23 15.58
C CYS A 140 4.56 -2.97 15.02
N SER A 141 5.20 -1.88 15.43
CA SER A 141 6.59 -1.57 15.04
C SER A 141 7.61 -2.58 15.56
N VAL A 142 7.37 -3.16 16.74
CA VAL A 142 8.27 -4.15 17.36
C VAL A 142 8.09 -5.54 16.73
N LEU A 143 6.86 -5.88 16.35
CA LEU A 143 6.56 -7.20 15.78
C LEU A 143 7.07 -7.37 14.35
N ASP A 144 7.32 -6.26 13.65
CA ASP A 144 7.67 -6.20 12.23
C ASP A 144 6.62 -6.96 11.40
N LEU A 145 5.41 -6.39 11.40
CA LEU A 145 4.26 -7.05 10.81
C LEU A 145 4.49 -7.26 9.30
N GLN A 146 4.20 -8.47 8.82
CA GLN A 146 4.44 -8.81 7.43
C GLN A 146 3.64 -7.89 6.49
N THR A 147 4.31 -7.29 5.52
CA THR A 147 3.65 -6.48 4.48
C THR A 147 2.65 -7.30 3.68
N GLU A 148 2.94 -8.59 3.52
CA GLU A 148 2.17 -9.55 2.76
C GLU A 148 1.18 -10.30 3.66
N LEU A 149 -0.11 -10.15 3.38
CA LEU A 149 -1.19 -10.73 4.18
C LEU A 149 -1.70 -12.03 3.56
N THR A 150 -1.90 -13.03 4.42
CA THR A 150 -2.67 -14.24 4.11
C THR A 150 -4.16 -13.99 4.33
N SER A 151 -5.01 -14.94 3.94
CA SER A 151 -6.45 -14.90 4.24
C SER A 151 -6.76 -14.81 5.73
N GLU A 152 -5.88 -15.40 6.56
CA GLU A 152 -6.03 -15.43 8.01
C GLU A 152 -5.67 -14.09 8.67
N ASP A 153 -4.96 -13.19 7.97
CA ASP A 153 -4.52 -11.91 8.53
C ASP A 153 -5.46 -10.73 8.16
N VAL A 154 -6.51 -10.99 7.40
CA VAL A 154 -7.43 -9.95 6.88
C VAL A 154 -8.05 -9.13 8.03
N HIS A 155 -8.45 -9.78 9.12
CA HIS A 155 -9.05 -9.08 10.27
C HIS A 155 -8.05 -8.15 10.99
N GLN A 156 -6.74 -8.41 10.88
CA GLN A 156 -5.71 -7.51 11.43
C GLN A 156 -5.68 -6.19 10.65
N TYR A 157 -5.76 -6.28 9.32
CA TYR A 157 -5.87 -5.12 8.46
C TYR A 157 -7.18 -4.36 8.67
N GLU A 158 -8.31 -5.07 8.76
CA GLU A 158 -9.62 -4.46 9.03
C GLU A 158 -9.57 -3.65 10.33
N PHE A 159 -8.91 -4.18 11.37
CA PHE A 159 -8.73 -3.44 12.62
C PHE A 159 -7.91 -2.17 12.46
N ILE A 160 -6.81 -2.18 11.69
CA ILE A 160 -6.03 -0.96 11.41
C ILE A 160 -6.90 0.09 10.69
N ALA A 161 -7.71 -0.34 9.72
CA ALA A 161 -8.64 0.54 9.01
C ALA A 161 -9.73 1.11 9.94
N GLU A 162 -10.23 0.30 10.89
CA GLU A 162 -11.14 0.73 11.96
C GLU A 162 -10.47 1.76 12.89
N LEU A 163 -9.21 1.59 13.26
CA LEU A 163 -8.48 2.55 14.09
C LEU A 163 -8.36 3.92 13.44
N LEU A 164 -8.15 3.98 12.12
CA LEU A 164 -8.14 5.24 11.38
C LEU A 164 -9.50 5.93 11.46
N LYS A 165 -10.60 5.19 11.25
CA LYS A 165 -11.96 5.72 11.38
C LYS A 165 -12.22 6.23 12.80
N LEU A 166 -11.77 5.47 13.81
CA LEU A 166 -11.91 5.85 15.22
C LEU A 166 -11.12 7.13 15.55
N CYS A 167 -9.91 7.31 14.99
CA CYS A 167 -9.15 8.55 15.15
C CYS A 167 -9.92 9.76 14.64
N TYR A 168 -10.57 9.62 13.49
CA TYR A 168 -11.43 10.66 12.92
C TYR A 168 -12.66 10.94 13.80
N GLU A 169 -13.40 9.89 14.22
CA GLU A 169 -14.60 10.05 15.06
C GLU A 169 -14.29 10.69 16.42
N ALA A 170 -13.11 10.38 16.99
CA ALA A 170 -12.63 10.96 18.24
C ALA A 170 -11.90 12.32 18.06
N ASN A 171 -11.78 12.81 16.82
CA ASN A 171 -11.06 14.04 16.45
C ASN A 171 -9.64 14.10 17.06
N VAL A 172 -8.90 13.00 16.92
CA VAL A 172 -7.50 12.88 17.37
C VAL A 172 -6.64 13.94 16.69
N ARG A 173 -5.83 14.66 17.47
CA ARG A 173 -4.97 15.75 16.97
C ARG A 173 -3.51 15.34 16.70
N ASP A 174 -3.12 14.14 17.11
CA ASP A 174 -1.75 13.63 16.95
C ASP A 174 -1.48 13.18 15.49
N SER A 175 -0.94 14.10 14.68
CA SER A 175 -0.64 13.85 13.27
C SER A 175 0.40 12.74 13.02
N GLN A 176 1.34 12.51 13.95
CA GLN A 176 2.32 11.42 13.79
C GLN A 176 1.67 10.06 14.02
N MET A 177 0.73 9.99 14.97
CA MET A 177 -0.06 8.79 15.21
C MET A 177 -0.93 8.44 13.99
N VAL A 178 -1.67 9.42 13.45
CA VAL A 178 -2.50 9.22 12.25
C VAL A 178 -1.64 8.81 11.05
N LYS A 179 -0.53 9.51 10.80
CA LYS A 179 0.45 9.13 9.76
C LYS A 179 0.93 7.69 9.90
N SER A 180 1.23 7.25 11.11
CA SER A 180 1.71 5.89 11.36
C SER A 180 0.66 4.84 11.03
N LEU A 181 -0.61 5.08 11.41
CA LEU A 181 -1.73 4.20 11.03
C LEU A 181 -1.97 4.20 9.52
N VAL A 182 -1.89 5.37 8.86
CA VAL A 182 -2.02 5.47 7.39
C VAL A 182 -0.93 4.65 6.70
N LYS A 183 0.33 4.77 7.14
CA LYS A 183 1.42 3.92 6.61
C LYS A 183 1.13 2.44 6.80
N MET A 184 0.75 2.06 8.02
CA MET A 184 0.41 0.66 8.32
C MET A 184 -0.76 0.14 7.47
N ALA A 185 -1.73 0.98 7.10
CA ALA A 185 -2.80 0.59 6.18
C ALA A 185 -2.29 0.46 4.74
N ILE A 186 -1.42 1.38 4.28
CA ILE A 186 -0.89 1.39 2.92
C ILE A 186 0.09 0.22 2.68
N ASP A 187 0.99 -0.04 3.61
CA ASP A 187 2.09 -1.03 3.49
C ASP A 187 1.58 -2.47 3.33
N ARG A 188 0.33 -2.71 3.71
CA ARG A 188 -0.29 -4.03 3.67
C ARG A 188 -0.81 -4.34 2.28
N ARG A 189 -0.23 -5.38 1.69
CA ARG A 189 -0.57 -5.92 0.37
C ARG A 189 -0.91 -7.40 0.46
N LYS A 190 -1.64 -7.90 -0.53
CA LYS A 190 -2.04 -9.31 -0.59
C LYS A 190 -1.04 -10.16 -1.37
N VAL A 191 -0.78 -11.38 -0.89
CA VAL A 191 0.15 -12.34 -1.52
C VAL A 191 -0.42 -12.94 -2.82
N GLU A 192 -1.73 -13.19 -2.87
CA GLU A 192 -2.36 -13.91 -4.00
C GLU A 192 -3.30 -13.05 -4.86
N LEU A 193 -3.07 -13.10 -6.18
CA LEU A 193 -3.92 -12.54 -7.23
C LEU A 193 -5.17 -13.40 -7.52
N SER A 194 -5.13 -14.70 -7.18
CA SER A 194 -6.17 -15.66 -7.54
C SER A 194 -7.06 -16.01 -6.34
N GLY A 195 -8.17 -15.30 -6.17
CA GLY A 195 -9.38 -15.94 -5.63
C GLY A 195 -10.04 -15.36 -4.38
N ILE A 196 -9.41 -14.48 -3.60
CA ILE A 196 -10.09 -13.87 -2.43
C ILE A 196 -10.67 -12.49 -2.73
N ARG A 197 -11.96 -12.38 -2.40
CA ARG A 197 -12.90 -11.25 -2.51
C ARG A 197 -12.41 -10.02 -1.75
N TYR A 198 -12.83 -8.85 -2.22
CA TYR A 198 -12.75 -7.53 -1.59
C TYR A 198 -12.56 -7.57 -0.07
N VAL A 199 -11.51 -6.92 0.43
CA VAL A 199 -11.33 -6.72 1.87
C VAL A 199 -12.28 -5.63 2.33
N LYS A 200 -13.09 -5.92 3.34
CA LYS A 200 -14.09 -4.97 3.83
C LYS A 200 -13.39 -3.78 4.46
N GLN A 201 -13.58 -2.59 3.88
CA GLN A 201 -13.12 -1.35 4.47
C GLN A 201 -14.26 -0.67 5.24
N PRO A 202 -13.97 0.06 6.32
CA PRO A 202 -14.95 0.92 6.95
C PRO A 202 -15.50 1.92 5.95
N HIS A 203 -16.79 2.24 6.05
CA HIS A 203 -17.32 3.40 5.36
C HIS A 203 -16.75 4.66 6.01
N TYR A 204 -15.94 5.38 5.24
CA TYR A 204 -15.36 6.66 5.62
C TYR A 204 -16.26 7.81 5.13
N PRO A 205 -16.68 8.73 6.00
CA PRO A 205 -17.49 9.87 5.59
C PRO A 205 -16.69 10.85 4.72
N PRO A 206 -17.35 11.76 3.97
CA PRO A 206 -16.67 12.71 3.08
C PRO A 206 -15.60 13.56 3.77
N GLU A 207 -15.82 13.96 5.02
CA GLU A 207 -14.91 14.80 5.81
C GLU A 207 -13.64 14.05 6.26
N PHE A 208 -13.68 12.72 6.30
CA PHE A 208 -12.51 11.89 6.60
C PHE A 208 -11.36 12.17 5.64
N PHE A 209 -11.67 12.47 4.38
CA PHE A 209 -10.67 12.84 3.39
C PHE A 209 -9.86 14.07 3.81
N LYS A 210 -10.55 15.14 4.23
CA LYS A 210 -9.92 16.39 4.70
C LYS A 210 -9.12 16.15 5.98
N TYR A 211 -9.67 15.37 6.91
CA TYR A 211 -8.99 14.96 8.14
C TYR A 211 -7.63 14.30 7.86
N ILE A 212 -7.60 13.32 6.94
CA ILE A 212 -6.32 12.68 6.58
C ILE A 212 -5.37 13.69 5.93
N LEU A 213 -5.85 14.54 5.01
CA LEU A 213 -5.02 15.57 4.37
C LEU A 213 -4.37 16.53 5.37
N GLU A 214 -5.12 17.01 6.37
CA GLU A 214 -4.61 17.88 7.43
C GLU A 214 -3.48 17.20 8.22
N HIS A 215 -3.67 15.94 8.59
CA HIS A 215 -2.67 15.19 9.35
C HIS A 215 -1.43 14.84 8.54
N VAL A 216 -1.56 14.39 7.29
CA VAL A 216 -0.39 14.04 6.47
C VAL A 216 0.42 15.28 6.11
N THR A 217 -0.24 16.41 5.86
CA THR A 217 0.42 17.70 5.61
C THR A 217 1.15 18.18 6.86
N SER A 218 0.47 18.19 8.01
CA SER A 218 1.08 18.56 9.30
C SER A 218 2.26 17.67 9.67
N ALA A 219 2.20 16.39 9.33
CA ALA A 219 3.26 15.42 9.57
C ALA A 219 4.32 15.34 8.46
N LYS A 220 4.27 16.26 7.48
CA LYS A 220 5.15 16.35 6.31
C LYS A 220 5.33 15.00 5.62
N PHE A 221 4.20 14.37 5.32
CA PHE A 221 4.12 13.04 4.74
C PHE A 221 3.55 13.11 3.33
N ASP A 222 4.39 12.79 2.35
CA ASP A 222 3.99 12.68 0.95
C ASP A 222 3.23 11.37 0.74
N ILE A 223 1.93 11.43 1.02
CA ILE A 223 1.03 10.29 0.87
C ILE A 223 0.90 9.85 -0.60
N VAL A 224 1.09 10.76 -1.57
CA VAL A 224 0.93 10.44 -3.00
C VAL A 224 2.04 9.52 -3.45
N SER A 225 3.29 9.95 -3.24
CA SER A 225 4.46 9.13 -3.56
C SER A 225 4.41 7.81 -2.79
N TYR A 226 4.00 7.84 -1.53
CA TYR A 226 3.90 6.62 -0.72
C TYR A 226 2.84 5.62 -1.21
N CYS A 227 1.64 6.07 -1.58
CA CYS A 227 0.61 5.21 -2.17
C CYS A 227 1.07 4.65 -3.53
N SER A 228 1.92 5.40 -4.22
CA SER A 228 2.38 5.06 -5.55
C SER A 228 3.44 3.97 -5.56
N ASP A 229 4.34 4.01 -4.57
CA ASP A 229 5.32 2.97 -4.32
C ASP A 229 4.68 1.67 -3.78
N ASN A 230 3.40 1.76 -3.36
CA ASN A 230 2.61 0.64 -2.85
C ASN A 230 1.32 0.40 -3.67
N PRO A 231 1.41 0.13 -4.98
CA PRO A 231 0.26 0.05 -5.88
C PRO A 231 -0.72 -1.11 -5.57
N ARG A 232 -0.26 -2.10 -4.79
CA ARG A 232 -1.04 -3.28 -4.36
C ARG A 232 -1.58 -3.15 -2.93
N THR A 233 -1.63 -1.93 -2.41
CA THR A 233 -2.21 -1.68 -1.09
C THR A 233 -3.66 -2.20 -1.03
N LEU A 234 -4.02 -2.80 0.11
CA LEU A 234 -5.40 -3.19 0.40
C LEU A 234 -6.30 -2.01 0.74
N TRP A 235 -5.71 -0.84 1.03
CA TRP A 235 -6.45 0.37 1.37
C TRP A 235 -6.93 1.07 0.10
N GLU A 236 -8.04 0.60 -0.46
CA GLU A 236 -8.68 1.18 -1.65
C GLU A 236 -8.99 2.68 -1.49
N TYR A 237 -9.22 3.14 -0.25
CA TYR A 237 -9.38 4.56 0.05
C TYR A 237 -8.18 5.41 -0.39
N SER A 238 -6.98 4.83 -0.52
CA SER A 238 -5.78 5.50 -1.07
C SER A 238 -6.02 6.12 -2.45
N ARG A 239 -6.94 5.58 -3.26
CA ARG A 239 -7.31 6.11 -4.58
C ARG A 239 -7.93 7.51 -4.52
N ASN A 240 -8.42 7.93 -3.36
CA ASN A 240 -8.93 9.29 -3.16
C ASN A 240 -7.83 10.36 -3.21
N PHE A 241 -6.56 9.97 -3.10
CA PHE A 241 -5.41 10.89 -3.18
C PHE A 241 -4.88 11.08 -4.60
N SER A 242 -5.46 10.43 -5.61
CA SER A 242 -5.09 10.63 -7.02
C SER A 242 -5.92 11.75 -7.65
N VAL A 243 -5.23 12.77 -8.18
CA VAL A 243 -5.84 13.87 -8.92
C VAL A 243 -6.50 13.38 -10.21
N VAL A 244 -5.84 12.46 -10.94
CA VAL A 244 -6.40 11.82 -12.14
C VAL A 244 -7.71 11.13 -11.82
N SER A 245 -7.78 10.38 -10.71
CA SER A 245 -9.02 9.76 -10.24
C SER A 245 -10.09 10.81 -9.88
N ALA A 246 -9.74 11.86 -9.13
CA ALA A 246 -10.66 12.95 -8.80
C ALA A 246 -11.35 13.56 -10.01
N VAL A 247 -10.56 13.87 -11.03
CA VAL A 247 -10.99 14.49 -12.28
C VAL A 247 -11.80 13.51 -13.12
N SER A 248 -11.38 12.25 -13.19
CA SER A 248 -12.06 11.24 -14.00
C SER A 248 -13.46 10.89 -13.48
N PHE A 249 -13.68 10.98 -12.17
CA PHE A 249 -15.01 10.82 -11.56
C PHE A 249 -15.85 12.11 -11.58
N GLY A 250 -15.35 13.23 -12.14
CA GLY A 250 -16.04 14.52 -12.09
C GLY A 250 -16.21 15.08 -10.67
N ASN A 251 -15.38 14.66 -9.70
CA ASN A 251 -15.52 15.11 -8.33
C ASN A 251 -14.82 16.47 -8.13
N LYS A 252 -15.57 17.55 -8.35
CA LYS A 252 -15.07 18.94 -8.26
C LYS A 252 -14.48 19.26 -6.89
N ASP A 253 -15.18 18.93 -5.81
CA ASP A 253 -14.73 19.23 -4.45
C ASP A 253 -13.44 18.50 -4.08
N ARG A 254 -13.32 17.22 -4.45
CA ARG A 254 -12.09 16.44 -4.24
C ARG A 254 -10.94 17.00 -5.08
N THR A 255 -11.20 17.33 -6.35
CA THR A 255 -10.21 17.95 -7.24
C THR A 255 -9.69 19.26 -6.66
N LEU A 256 -10.58 20.18 -6.29
CA LEU A 256 -10.23 21.44 -5.65
C LEU A 256 -9.45 21.22 -4.36
N THR A 257 -9.87 20.27 -3.53
CA THR A 257 -9.20 19.99 -2.25
C THR A 257 -7.78 19.46 -2.49
N LEU A 258 -7.58 18.46 -3.35
CA LEU A 258 -6.24 17.97 -3.69
C LEU A 258 -5.33 19.08 -4.21
N LEU A 259 -5.87 19.92 -5.11
CA LEU A 259 -5.13 21.06 -5.62
C LEU A 259 -4.78 22.05 -4.49
N LYS A 260 -5.71 22.41 -3.61
CA LYS A 260 -5.44 23.33 -2.48
C LYS A 260 -4.29 22.84 -1.59
N TYR A 261 -4.19 21.54 -1.38
CA TYR A 261 -3.12 20.91 -0.60
C TYR A 261 -1.81 20.72 -1.40
N GLY A 262 -1.75 21.19 -2.64
CA GLY A 262 -0.55 21.18 -3.46
C GLY A 262 -0.24 19.86 -4.16
N PHE A 263 -1.19 18.93 -4.22
CA PHE A 263 -0.97 17.64 -4.85
C PHE A 263 -0.58 17.83 -6.33
N GLU A 264 0.46 17.12 -6.76
CA GLU A 264 0.87 17.10 -8.16
C GLU A 264 -0.26 16.51 -9.01
N VAL A 265 -0.57 17.17 -10.12
CA VAL A 265 -1.66 16.77 -11.01
C VAL A 265 -1.37 15.42 -11.67
N PHE A 266 -0.12 15.23 -12.10
CA PHE A 266 0.31 14.06 -12.84
C PHE A 266 1.69 13.60 -12.38
N PRO A 267 1.80 13.03 -11.16
CA PRO A 267 3.06 12.57 -10.60
C PRO A 267 3.69 11.44 -11.42
N GLU A 268 4.98 11.19 -11.21
CA GLU A 268 5.77 10.20 -11.96
C GLU A 268 5.21 8.76 -11.88
N CYS A 269 4.48 8.47 -10.82
CA CYS A 269 3.76 7.21 -10.70
C CYS A 269 2.59 7.06 -11.67
N GLU A 270 1.87 8.14 -11.98
CA GLU A 270 0.78 8.14 -12.97
C GLU A 270 1.36 8.07 -14.39
N VAL A 271 2.52 8.70 -14.63
CA VAL A 271 3.33 8.54 -15.85
C VAL A 271 3.72 7.08 -16.08
N ARG A 272 4.13 6.36 -15.03
CA ARG A 272 4.43 4.93 -15.12
C ARG A 272 3.19 4.07 -15.36
N ARG A 273 2.02 4.48 -14.84
CA ARG A 273 0.75 3.73 -14.91
C ARG A 273 -0.06 3.95 -16.18
N SER A 274 0.19 5.00 -16.95
CA SER A 274 -0.47 5.29 -18.24
C SER A 274 -0.10 4.30 -19.37
N GLY A 275 0.36 3.11 -19.00
CA GLY A 275 0.85 2.09 -19.90
C GLY A 275 2.17 2.46 -20.57
N HIS A 276 2.72 3.67 -20.37
CA HIS A 276 3.92 4.14 -21.06
C HIS A 276 5.21 3.49 -20.53
N GLY A 277 5.14 2.57 -19.55
CA GLY A 277 6.25 1.98 -18.76
C GLY A 277 7.45 1.37 -19.51
N PHE A 278 7.59 1.62 -20.80
CA PHE A 278 8.84 1.63 -21.52
C PHE A 278 9.77 2.75 -21.00
N PRO A 279 11.05 2.44 -20.72
CA PRO A 279 12.06 3.46 -20.45
C PRO A 279 12.11 4.50 -21.58
N PHE A 280 12.38 5.77 -21.27
CA PHE A 280 12.59 6.86 -22.24
C PHE A 280 11.37 7.35 -23.03
N ILE A 281 10.17 6.82 -22.78
CA ILE A 281 8.94 7.31 -23.44
C ILE A 281 8.66 8.80 -23.22
N ALA A 282 9.10 9.33 -22.07
CA ALA A 282 8.97 10.74 -21.72
C ALA A 282 9.83 11.65 -22.62
N GLU A 283 10.84 11.08 -23.29
CA GLU A 283 11.65 11.76 -24.31
C GLU A 283 10.91 11.86 -25.65
N VAL A 284 9.90 11.01 -25.88
CA VAL A 284 9.13 10.94 -27.13
C VAL A 284 7.79 11.64 -26.99
N VAL A 285 7.10 11.44 -25.87
CA VAL A 285 5.79 12.03 -25.58
C VAL A 285 5.90 12.96 -24.37
N PRO A 286 5.67 14.27 -24.53
CA PRO A 286 5.71 15.21 -23.42
C PRO A 286 4.75 14.79 -22.28
N LYS A 287 5.18 14.98 -21.03
CA LYS A 287 4.41 14.60 -19.82
C LYS A 287 2.99 15.17 -19.82
N THR A 288 2.80 16.39 -20.31
CA THR A 288 1.47 17.03 -20.44
C THR A 288 0.57 16.33 -21.44
N HIS A 289 1.12 15.81 -22.54
CA HIS A 289 0.35 15.05 -23.53
C HIS A 289 -0.10 13.72 -22.93
N GLN A 290 0.82 13.03 -22.22
CA GLN A 290 0.50 11.79 -21.51
C GLN A 290 -0.59 12.00 -20.45
N MET A 291 -0.54 13.12 -19.72
CA MET A 291 -1.56 13.49 -18.75
C MET A 291 -2.94 13.61 -19.40
N VAL A 292 -3.04 14.33 -20.53
CA VAL A 292 -4.32 14.49 -21.26
C VAL A 292 -4.83 13.12 -21.71
N LEU A 293 -3.99 12.33 -22.39
CA LEU A 293 -4.38 11.02 -22.91
C LEU A 293 -4.83 10.07 -21.79
N GLN A 294 -4.11 10.06 -20.66
CA GLN A 294 -4.45 9.24 -19.52
C GLN A 294 -5.78 9.66 -18.88
N MET A 295 -6.00 10.96 -18.66
CA MET A 295 -7.26 11.45 -18.11
C MET A 295 -8.45 11.12 -19.01
N MET A 296 -8.32 11.34 -20.33
CA MET A 296 -9.37 10.98 -21.30
C MET A 296 -9.65 9.48 -21.30
N SER A 297 -8.59 8.65 -21.29
CA SER A 297 -8.72 7.19 -21.27
C SER A 297 -9.45 6.68 -20.01
N VAL A 298 -9.10 7.23 -18.84
CA VAL A 298 -9.73 6.85 -17.56
C VAL A 298 -11.18 7.34 -17.49
N MET A 299 -11.46 8.59 -17.88
CA MET A 299 -12.83 9.13 -17.97
C MET A 299 -13.70 8.27 -18.87
N ARG A 300 -13.20 7.93 -20.07
CA ARG A 300 -13.91 7.08 -21.01
C ARG A 300 -14.21 5.70 -20.42
N SER A 301 -13.23 5.09 -19.77
CA SER A 301 -13.38 3.77 -19.14
C SER A 301 -14.39 3.80 -17.98
N LEU A 302 -14.42 4.87 -17.18
CA LEU A 302 -15.41 5.05 -16.12
C LEU A 302 -16.81 5.31 -16.68
N ASN A 303 -16.94 6.16 -17.70
CA ASN A 303 -18.22 6.43 -18.35
C ASN A 303 -18.80 5.14 -18.95
N LEU A 304 -17.96 4.29 -19.57
CA LEU A 304 -18.34 2.96 -20.03
C LEU A 304 -18.90 2.06 -18.92
N ILE A 305 -18.25 2.03 -17.74
CA ILE A 305 -18.70 1.23 -16.59
C ILE A 305 -20.01 1.77 -16.01
N ILE A 306 -20.12 3.08 -15.86
CA ILE A 306 -21.31 3.73 -15.26
C ILE A 306 -22.52 3.59 -16.17
N MET A 307 -22.33 3.74 -17.48
CA MET A 307 -23.43 3.74 -18.45
C MET A 307 -23.98 2.36 -18.78
N ASN A 308 -23.34 1.26 -18.33
CA ASN A 308 -23.90 -0.11 -18.27
C ASN A 308 -24.74 -0.56 -19.48
N SER A 309 -24.40 -0.15 -20.71
CA SER A 309 -25.32 -0.22 -21.85
C SER A 309 -24.71 -0.92 -23.05
N THR A 310 -25.38 -1.98 -23.47
CA THR A 310 -25.14 -2.80 -24.67
C THR A 310 -25.58 -2.13 -25.98
N HIS A 311 -25.98 -0.85 -25.98
CA HIS A 311 -26.69 -0.22 -27.10
C HIS A 311 -26.15 1.13 -27.61
N TYR A 312 -24.95 1.55 -27.22
CA TYR A 312 -24.41 2.82 -27.68
C TYR A 312 -23.52 2.71 -28.92
N SER A 313 -23.61 3.75 -29.77
CA SER A 313 -22.75 3.91 -30.93
C SER A 313 -21.32 4.26 -30.49
N ASN A 314 -20.31 3.98 -31.34
CA ASN A 314 -18.93 4.36 -31.06
C ASN A 314 -18.75 5.88 -30.78
N ASN A 315 -19.71 6.73 -31.17
CA ASN A 315 -19.68 8.17 -30.94
C ASN A 315 -20.10 8.57 -29.52
N ASP A 316 -21.03 7.85 -28.89
CA ASP A 316 -21.47 8.14 -27.51
C ASP A 316 -20.35 7.84 -26.49
N LEU A 317 -19.40 6.99 -26.89
CA LEU A 317 -18.21 6.62 -26.12
C LEU A 317 -17.12 7.70 -26.08
N GLN A 318 -17.34 8.86 -26.72
CA GLN A 318 -16.38 9.96 -26.76
C GLN A 318 -16.91 11.23 -26.06
N THR A 319 -17.82 11.06 -25.10
CA THR A 319 -18.43 12.17 -24.36
C THR A 319 -17.92 12.26 -22.92
N LEU A 320 -17.72 13.50 -22.46
CA LEU A 320 -17.42 13.85 -21.07
C LEU A 320 -18.65 14.49 -20.41
N THR A 321 -18.85 14.22 -19.13
CA THR A 321 -19.81 14.95 -18.31
C THR A 321 -19.33 16.40 -18.10
N GLU A 322 -20.26 17.33 -17.82
CA GLU A 322 -19.87 18.72 -17.53
C GLU A 322 -18.98 18.81 -16.28
N ASP A 323 -19.20 17.96 -15.28
CA ASP A 323 -18.35 17.88 -14.09
C ASP A 323 -16.92 17.42 -14.41
N GLN A 324 -16.75 16.44 -15.31
CA GLN A 324 -15.43 16.00 -15.79
C GLN A 324 -14.73 17.13 -16.54
N LYS A 325 -15.42 17.84 -17.43
CA LYS A 325 -14.87 18.99 -18.17
C LYS A 325 -14.45 20.11 -17.22
N GLU A 326 -15.27 20.43 -16.23
CA GLU A 326 -14.96 21.45 -15.22
C GLU A 326 -13.75 21.04 -14.37
N CYS A 327 -13.69 19.79 -13.90
CA CYS A 327 -12.53 19.29 -13.18
C CYS A 327 -11.26 19.37 -14.03
N PHE A 328 -11.32 19.01 -15.30
CA PHE A 328 -10.19 19.12 -16.23
C PHE A 328 -9.74 20.59 -16.41
N ARG A 329 -10.67 21.54 -16.53
CA ARG A 329 -10.34 22.97 -16.58
C ARG A 329 -9.68 23.45 -15.29
N LEU A 330 -10.11 22.96 -14.13
CA LEU A 330 -9.48 23.27 -12.84
C LEU A 330 -8.03 22.78 -12.78
N ILE A 331 -7.77 21.57 -13.26
CA ILE A 331 -6.40 21.05 -13.40
C ILE A 331 -5.55 21.99 -14.24
N TRP A 332 -6.06 22.39 -15.39
CA TRP A 332 -5.29 23.18 -16.33
C TRP A 332 -5.00 24.60 -15.81
N ARG A 333 -5.83 25.11 -14.90
CA ARG A 333 -5.54 26.36 -14.17
C ARG A 333 -4.43 26.20 -13.12
N ALA A 334 -4.18 24.99 -12.64
CA ALA A 334 -3.19 24.74 -11.60
C ALA A 334 -1.77 24.45 -12.11
N ILE A 335 -1.58 24.27 -13.42
CA ILE A 335 -0.28 23.95 -14.04
C ILE A 335 0.25 25.12 -14.89
N PRO A 336 1.57 25.30 -15.03
CA PRO A 336 2.14 26.40 -15.80
C PRO A 336 2.00 26.23 -17.32
N ASP A 337 1.59 25.05 -17.78
CA ASP A 337 1.60 24.69 -19.19
C ASP A 337 0.44 25.30 -19.99
N VAL A 338 0.73 25.65 -21.24
CA VAL A 338 -0.29 26.06 -22.22
C VAL A 338 -1.11 24.83 -22.65
N TYR A 339 -2.34 25.04 -23.13
CA TYR A 339 -3.16 23.94 -23.66
C TYR A 339 -2.41 23.20 -24.78
N VAL A 340 -2.52 21.87 -24.76
CA VAL A 340 -2.00 20.99 -25.80
C VAL A 340 -2.95 21.04 -26.98
N LYS A 341 -2.45 21.27 -28.20
CA LYS A 341 -3.31 21.26 -29.39
C LYS A 341 -3.53 19.86 -29.90
N PHE A 342 -4.69 19.61 -30.50
CA PHE A 342 -5.04 18.31 -31.08
C PHE A 342 -3.97 17.81 -32.05
N ALA A 343 -3.49 18.67 -32.95
CA ALA A 343 -2.42 18.35 -33.89
C ALA A 343 -1.09 17.98 -33.20
N GLU A 344 -0.69 18.69 -32.15
CA GLU A 344 0.54 18.42 -31.39
C GLU A 344 0.50 17.06 -30.69
N MET A 345 -0.67 16.72 -30.16
CA MET A 345 -0.91 15.43 -29.51
C MET A 345 -0.96 14.29 -30.53
N GLY A 346 -1.60 14.49 -31.69
CA GLY A 346 -1.59 13.52 -32.79
C GLY A 346 -0.17 13.20 -33.30
N LEU A 347 0.69 14.22 -33.42
CA LEU A 347 2.11 14.03 -33.76
C LEU A 347 2.85 13.22 -32.68
N SER A 348 2.56 13.46 -31.41
CA SER A 348 3.20 12.74 -30.31
C SER A 348 2.78 11.26 -30.25
N ILE A 349 1.51 10.96 -30.51
CA ILE A 349 1.00 9.58 -30.61
C ILE A 349 1.65 8.85 -31.78
N THR A 350 1.83 9.53 -32.91
CA THR A 350 2.49 8.98 -34.08
C THR A 350 3.98 8.72 -33.81
N ALA A 351 4.67 9.67 -33.17
CA ALA A 351 6.06 9.53 -32.76
C ALA A 351 6.25 8.37 -31.78
N GLU A 352 5.35 8.23 -30.79
CA GLU A 352 5.32 7.08 -29.88
C GLU A 352 5.22 5.76 -30.64
N PHE A 353 4.27 5.64 -31.57
CA PHE A 353 4.07 4.42 -32.34
C PHE A 353 5.32 4.01 -33.13
N PHE A 354 5.95 4.95 -33.84
CA PHE A 354 7.16 4.66 -34.59
C PHE A 354 8.35 4.33 -33.68
N HIS A 355 8.49 5.02 -32.55
CA HIS A 355 9.53 4.73 -31.57
C HIS A 355 9.38 3.30 -31.02
N LEU A 356 8.17 2.92 -30.57
CA LEU A 356 7.92 1.56 -30.08
C LEU A 356 8.15 0.50 -31.17
N ALA A 357 7.72 0.77 -32.41
CA ALA A 357 7.95 -0.13 -33.54
C ALA A 357 9.45 -0.33 -33.83
N GLN A 358 10.27 0.73 -33.75
CA GLN A 358 11.73 0.65 -33.89
C GLN A 358 12.38 -0.21 -32.80
N HIS A 359 11.80 -0.23 -31.60
CA HIS A 359 12.25 -1.06 -30.48
C HIS A 359 11.61 -2.46 -30.45
N GLY A 360 10.94 -2.87 -31.53
CA GLY A 360 10.33 -4.20 -31.63
C GLY A 360 9.06 -4.39 -30.79
N ILE A 361 8.47 -3.30 -30.29
CA ILE A 361 7.24 -3.31 -29.51
C ILE A 361 6.12 -2.84 -30.43
N LEU A 362 5.43 -3.79 -31.05
CA LEU A 362 4.24 -3.52 -31.85
C LEU A 362 3.00 -3.72 -30.98
N GLU A 363 2.43 -2.62 -30.50
CA GLU A 363 1.16 -2.62 -29.76
C GLU A 363 0.11 -1.76 -30.51
N PRO A 364 -0.48 -2.26 -31.63
CA PRO A 364 -1.40 -1.49 -32.45
C PRO A 364 -2.64 -1.00 -31.70
N ALA A 365 -3.07 -1.77 -30.69
CA ALA A 365 -4.19 -1.41 -29.82
C ALA A 365 -3.92 -0.08 -29.09
N ARG A 366 -2.71 0.13 -28.58
CA ARG A 366 -2.33 1.35 -27.86
C ARG A 366 -2.47 2.60 -28.73
N TYR A 367 -1.94 2.56 -29.95
CA TYR A 367 -2.07 3.66 -30.91
C TYR A 367 -3.55 4.00 -31.17
N GLY A 368 -4.38 2.97 -31.39
CA GLY A 368 -5.81 3.14 -31.58
C GLY A 368 -6.50 3.75 -30.35
N GLU A 369 -6.13 3.32 -29.15
CA GLU A 369 -6.71 3.86 -27.91
C GLU A 369 -6.28 5.31 -27.64
N ASN A 370 -5.01 5.65 -27.82
CA ASN A 370 -4.54 7.02 -27.69
C ASN A 370 -5.17 7.95 -28.74
N THR A 371 -5.36 7.47 -29.97
CA THR A 371 -6.05 8.22 -31.01
C THR A 371 -7.49 8.53 -30.61
N LYS A 372 -8.23 7.54 -30.06
CA LYS A 372 -9.59 7.76 -29.54
C LYS A 372 -9.61 8.78 -28.40
N SER A 373 -8.66 8.70 -27.46
CA SER A 373 -8.52 9.67 -26.37
C SER A 373 -8.22 11.09 -26.88
N CYS A 374 -7.40 11.22 -27.93
CA CYS A 374 -7.08 12.49 -28.57
C CYS A 374 -8.31 13.11 -29.26
N ILE A 375 -9.09 12.30 -29.98
CA ILE A 375 -10.35 12.75 -30.62
C ILE A 375 -11.36 13.19 -29.54
N MET A 376 -11.50 12.41 -28.47
CA MET A 376 -12.37 12.75 -27.35
C MET A 376 -12.00 14.10 -26.71
N TYR A 377 -10.70 14.37 -26.56
CA TYR A 377 -10.22 15.67 -26.08
C TYR A 377 -10.65 16.82 -26.99
N GLU A 378 -10.48 16.68 -28.30
CA GLU A 378 -10.88 17.71 -29.27
C GLU A 378 -12.39 17.96 -29.27
N LEU A 379 -13.18 16.90 -29.24
CA LEU A 379 -14.64 16.99 -29.26
C LEU A 379 -15.21 17.62 -27.99
N CYS A 380 -14.66 17.26 -26.83
CA CYS A 380 -15.22 17.68 -25.54
C CYS A 380 -14.66 18.99 -24.99
N LEU A 381 -13.46 19.38 -25.42
CA LEU A 381 -12.70 20.54 -24.94
C LEU A 381 -12.15 21.36 -26.11
N THR A 382 -13.00 21.60 -27.12
CA THR A 382 -12.65 22.26 -28.39
C THR A 382 -11.98 23.62 -28.19
N ASP A 383 -12.40 24.39 -27.18
CA ASP A 383 -11.81 25.68 -26.83
C ASP A 383 -10.31 25.56 -26.48
N MET A 384 -9.93 24.46 -25.82
CA MET A 384 -8.53 24.18 -25.45
C MET A 384 -7.77 23.53 -26.60
N ALA A 385 -8.37 22.50 -27.22
CA ALA A 385 -7.72 21.63 -28.21
C ALA A 385 -7.50 22.30 -29.57
N SER A 386 -8.45 23.13 -30.01
CA SER A 386 -8.49 23.71 -31.36
C SER A 386 -8.63 25.25 -31.35
N GLY A 387 -8.87 25.87 -30.19
CA GLY A 387 -8.84 27.32 -30.04
C GLY A 387 -7.44 27.93 -30.20
N ALA A 388 -7.32 29.25 -30.02
CA ALA A 388 -6.03 29.94 -30.10
C ALA A 388 -5.03 29.40 -29.04
N LYS A 389 -3.74 29.31 -29.39
CA LYS A 389 -2.68 28.97 -28.45
C LYS A 389 -2.09 30.27 -27.91
N GLU A 390 -2.49 30.65 -26.70
CA GLU A 390 -1.98 31.85 -26.05
C GLU A 390 -0.98 31.47 -24.95
N PRO A 391 0.11 32.24 -24.78
CA PRO A 391 0.99 32.06 -23.65
C PRO A 391 0.23 32.32 -22.35
N ARG A 392 0.62 31.63 -21.27
CA ARG A 392 0.09 31.93 -19.93
C ARG A 392 0.44 33.35 -19.54
N SER A 393 -0.50 34.03 -18.89
CA SER A 393 -0.22 35.35 -18.34
C SER A 393 0.86 35.26 -17.25
N LEU A 394 1.63 36.34 -17.07
CA LEU A 394 2.61 36.42 -15.99
C LEU A 394 1.97 36.23 -14.61
N GLN A 395 0.71 36.68 -14.47
CA GLN A 395 -0.09 36.46 -13.26
C GLN A 395 -0.28 34.97 -12.97
N HIS A 396 -0.62 34.18 -14.00
CA HIS A 396 -0.78 32.73 -13.89
C HIS A 396 0.54 32.04 -13.52
N LEU A 397 1.62 32.34 -14.25
CA LEU A 397 2.93 31.75 -13.99
C LEU A 397 3.45 32.07 -12.59
N SER A 398 3.25 33.31 -12.13
CA SER A 398 3.58 33.74 -10.76
C SER A 398 2.79 32.95 -9.71
N ARG A 399 1.49 32.67 -9.94
CA ARG A 399 0.68 31.84 -9.04
C ARG A 399 1.21 30.41 -8.96
N CYS A 400 1.48 29.77 -10.10
CA CYS A 400 2.07 28.43 -10.13
C CYS A 400 3.40 28.38 -9.38
N ALA A 401 4.26 29.40 -9.56
CA ALA A 401 5.55 29.50 -8.87
C ALA A 401 5.40 29.65 -7.34
N VAL A 402 4.51 30.56 -6.88
CA VAL A 402 4.22 30.74 -5.44
C VAL A 402 3.67 29.45 -4.84
N ARG A 403 2.69 28.83 -5.50
CA ARG A 403 2.11 27.57 -5.05
C ARG A 403 3.15 26.46 -4.94
N LYS A 404 4.02 26.31 -5.95
CA LYS A 404 5.13 25.34 -5.89
C LYS A 404 6.04 25.61 -4.70
N SER A 405 6.45 26.86 -4.48
CA SER A 405 7.28 27.24 -3.33
C SER A 405 6.59 26.96 -1.98
N LEU A 406 5.28 27.18 -1.88
CA LEU A 406 4.51 26.89 -0.66
C LEU A 406 4.34 25.39 -0.44
N HIS A 407 4.15 24.61 -1.51
CA HIS A 407 4.13 23.15 -1.46
C HIS A 407 5.47 22.59 -0.96
N ASP A 408 6.58 23.02 -1.58
CA ASP A 408 7.92 22.55 -1.27
C ASP A 408 8.33 22.88 0.19
N SER A 409 7.74 23.93 0.76
CA SER A 409 7.93 24.32 2.17
C SER A 409 6.90 23.73 3.14
N TRP A 410 6.01 22.83 2.68
CA TRP A 410 4.91 22.23 3.47
C TRP A 410 3.99 23.27 4.13
N ASN A 411 3.80 24.40 3.46
CA ASN A 411 3.00 25.50 3.98
C ASN A 411 1.59 25.54 3.37
N LEU A 412 1.27 24.76 2.34
CA LEU A 412 -0.10 24.65 1.84
C LEU A 412 -1.00 23.86 2.79
N PRO A 413 -2.32 24.14 2.84
CA PRO A 413 -3.01 25.21 2.11
C PRO A 413 -2.88 26.60 2.76
N ASP A 414 -2.54 26.68 4.05
CA ASP A 414 -2.69 27.91 4.86
C ASP A 414 -1.64 28.99 4.58
N GLY A 415 -0.53 28.62 3.95
CA GLY A 415 0.64 29.46 3.70
C GLY A 415 0.33 30.66 2.84
N ILE A 416 -0.66 30.57 1.95
CA ILE A 416 -1.12 31.69 1.11
C ILE A 416 -1.58 32.86 1.98
N PHE A 417 -2.34 32.58 3.05
CA PHE A 417 -2.86 33.61 3.95
C PHE A 417 -1.75 34.26 4.80
N LYS A 418 -0.63 33.56 4.98
CA LYS A 418 0.53 34.07 5.73
C LYS A 418 1.41 35.00 4.90
N LEU A 419 1.21 35.09 3.58
CA LEU A 419 1.97 35.97 2.70
C LEU A 419 1.58 37.45 2.82
N GLY A 420 0.47 37.78 3.51
CA GLY A 420 0.01 39.17 3.68
C GLY A 420 -0.44 39.82 2.37
N LEU A 421 -0.77 39.03 1.34
CA LEU A 421 -1.30 39.52 0.08
C LEU A 421 -2.72 40.08 0.29
N PRO A 422 -3.08 41.21 -0.33
CA PRO A 422 -4.42 41.78 -0.21
C PRO A 422 -5.49 40.75 -0.65
N ILE A 423 -6.42 40.45 0.26
CA ILE A 423 -7.38 39.33 0.16
C ILE A 423 -8.65 39.74 -0.63
N ASP A 424 -8.67 40.90 -1.28
CA ASP A 424 -9.87 41.43 -1.92
C ASP A 424 -10.38 40.48 -3.04
N SER A 425 -11.42 39.73 -2.64
CA SER A 425 -12.46 38.94 -3.32
C SER A 425 -12.12 37.99 -4.49
N TYR A 426 -11.03 38.18 -5.24
CA TYR A 426 -10.66 37.34 -6.38
C TYR A 426 -9.37 36.54 -6.18
N VAL A 427 -8.57 36.85 -5.16
CA VAL A 427 -7.24 36.24 -4.95
C VAL A 427 -7.33 34.90 -4.22
N SER A 428 -8.28 34.72 -3.30
CA SER A 428 -8.32 33.53 -2.44
C SER A 428 -8.67 32.23 -3.20
N ILE A 429 -9.62 32.24 -4.13
CA ILE A 429 -9.96 31.05 -4.95
C ILE A 429 -8.95 30.85 -6.10
N TYR A 430 -8.40 31.94 -6.67
CA TYR A 430 -7.48 31.92 -7.82
C TYR A 430 -5.98 31.90 -7.45
N VAL A 431 -5.62 31.94 -6.17
CA VAL A 431 -4.25 31.59 -5.72
C VAL A 431 -4.24 30.17 -5.15
N LEU A 432 -5.41 29.64 -4.75
CA LEU A 432 -5.61 28.23 -4.37
C LEU A 432 -5.71 27.29 -5.59
N LEU A 433 -6.02 27.82 -6.77
CA LEU A 433 -5.99 27.17 -8.09
C LEU A 433 -5.06 27.96 -9.00
#